data_AF-A0A7X6UYC5-F1
#
_entry.id   AF-A0A7X6UYC5-F1
#
_cell.length_a   1.000
_cell.length_b   1.000
_cell.length_c   1.000
_cell.angle_alpha   90.00
_cell.angle_beta   90.00
_cell.angle_gamma   90.00
#
_symmetry.space_group_name_H-M   'P 1'
#
loop_
_entity.id
_entity.type
_entity.pdbx_description
1 polymer ?
#
loop_
_entity_poly.entity_id
_entity_poly.type
_entity_poly.pdbx_seq_one_letter_code
_entity_poly.pdbx_strand_id
1 'polypeptide(L)'
;MFKKHPLKISIALQSLIFVLFQFRTPEIRLDFFAPEFLYLLAWMPFLRAQKPWKSWYKPFLLSLIIPQFIFMLLHYQIHAAYLSVVSLILWFVPLAIWGLVVFARWNFRMVQEREAWLALLSATIAWVLFAFTYPPMVLGPGALVFLVPWIIMLHRSSKDHALFATFWSAIIFHWVMYFWIINVAKVGPPLIIIAGVFLLMAYFSFFYVVGAWFYLQLRQRRFKKIPALVLFPFLWAGIEVLRSWGQVSFPWGHLGYVLGNHINLVQTLSLLGVYGYTVLILFSNLAVVYAIQKKKPWFLLSPVLLLLGLYAHGTWRIDREAEISTETMKISMVQPSISQTNKWTKNYFDSVMAKTWAILDTLNTDSIDLVVLPETAIPDFITLHPKEEFRFKRYARQRNVDVLVGALNYDRNGPPPRGVHYYNSAFYFSPQHKLVEYRKQRLVPFSERLPFDGLIPAINYVDLGEGDFSPGTELPLLSKFAWTPSVCYEVIYPDMVRELVRTGTRMIINITNDGWFGRTTAPGQHANLVRYRSIENGMPVARCANSGISVFYNHLGQNFKNTKLYEVKAIEHHLQLRPTTTLYSKIGDAVEAILAYFALGSLILIMLLKRRKDAPK
;
A
#
# COMPACT_ATOMS: atom_id res chain seq x y z
N MET A 1 -22.57 42.82 -25.79
CA MET A 1 -21.36 41.97 -25.65
C MET A 1 -21.36 41.05 -24.41
N PHE A 2 -22.18 41.31 -23.37
CA PHE A 2 -22.18 40.58 -22.09
C PHE A 2 -22.88 39.20 -22.05
N LYS A 3 -23.65 38.81 -23.06
CA LYS A 3 -24.40 37.52 -23.05
C LYS A 3 -23.56 36.28 -23.42
N LYS A 4 -22.30 36.41 -23.86
CA LYS A 4 -21.53 35.27 -24.40
C LYS A 4 -20.52 34.62 -23.45
N HIS A 5 -20.17 35.21 -22.30
CA HIS A 5 -19.13 34.66 -21.42
C HIS A 5 -19.34 34.83 -19.90
N PRO A 6 -20.51 34.49 -19.33
CA PRO A 6 -20.73 34.56 -17.87
C PRO A 6 -19.69 33.75 -17.06
N LEU A 7 -19.19 32.66 -17.64
CA LEU A 7 -18.18 31.79 -17.04
C LEU A 7 -16.78 32.42 -16.98
N LYS A 8 -16.37 33.17 -18.01
CA LYS A 8 -15.05 33.84 -17.99
C LYS A 8 -15.05 35.00 -16.99
N ILE A 9 -16.20 35.67 -16.85
CA ILE A 9 -16.41 36.74 -15.88
C ILE A 9 -16.40 36.17 -14.46
N SER A 10 -17.05 35.04 -14.21
CA SER A 10 -17.02 34.35 -12.89
C SER A 10 -15.61 33.87 -12.52
N ILE A 11 -14.87 33.26 -13.44
CA ILE A 11 -13.48 32.83 -13.20
C ILE A 11 -12.55 34.04 -12.99
N ALA A 12 -12.73 35.12 -13.77
CA ALA A 12 -11.96 36.35 -13.62
C ALA A 12 -12.25 37.06 -12.30
N LEU A 13 -13.51 37.14 -11.87
CA LEU A 13 -13.90 37.68 -10.57
C LEU A 13 -13.34 36.83 -9.42
N GLN A 14 -13.42 35.50 -9.51
CA GLN A 14 -12.87 34.60 -8.49
C GLN A 14 -11.34 34.70 -8.40
N SER A 15 -10.65 34.82 -9.54
CA SER A 15 -9.19 35.02 -9.58
C SER A 15 -8.78 36.39 -9.05
N LEU A 16 -9.54 37.44 -9.37
CA LEU A 16 -9.29 38.81 -8.90
C LEU A 16 -9.54 38.94 -7.39
N ILE A 17 -10.60 38.31 -6.86
CA ILE A 17 -10.90 38.27 -5.42
C ILE A 17 -9.80 37.48 -4.68
N PHE A 18 -9.32 36.37 -5.23
CA PHE A 18 -8.19 35.61 -4.66
C PHE A 18 -6.91 36.45 -4.55
N VAL A 19 -6.57 37.20 -5.61
CA VAL A 19 -5.42 38.12 -5.60
C VAL A 19 -5.62 39.23 -4.55
N LEU A 20 -6.85 39.75 -4.40
CA LEU A 20 -7.15 40.78 -3.40
C LEU A 20 -7.11 40.26 -1.94
N PHE A 21 -7.39 38.97 -1.71
CA PHE A 21 -7.33 38.34 -0.38
C PHE A 21 -5.90 37.91 0.02
N GLN A 22 -5.01 37.63 -0.95
CA GLN A 22 -3.59 37.35 -0.72
C GLN A 22 -2.83 38.51 -0.04
N PHE A 23 -3.28 39.76 -0.23
CA PHE A 23 -2.58 40.94 0.30
C PHE A 23 -3.02 41.38 1.70
N ARG A 24 -3.94 40.66 2.37
CA ARG A 24 -4.57 41.17 3.60
C ARG A 24 -4.19 40.49 4.92
N THR A 25 -3.47 39.37 4.97
CA THR A 25 -3.09 38.74 6.25
C THR A 25 -1.87 37.79 6.14
N PRO A 26 -0.75 38.02 6.87
CA PRO A 26 0.45 37.18 6.81
C PRO A 26 0.36 35.84 7.59
N GLU A 27 -0.69 35.61 8.38
CA GLU A 27 -0.72 34.51 9.37
C GLU A 27 -1.52 33.26 8.94
N ILE A 28 -2.18 33.28 7.78
CA ILE A 28 -3.02 32.16 7.33
C ILE A 28 -2.16 31.15 6.55
N ARG A 29 -1.83 30.03 7.20
CA ARG A 29 -1.19 28.87 6.56
C ARG A 29 -2.07 28.31 5.44
N LEU A 30 -1.44 27.91 4.34
CA LEU A 30 -2.04 27.38 3.10
C LEU A 30 -2.96 26.14 3.29
N ASP A 31 -2.98 25.55 4.48
CA ASP A 31 -3.65 24.29 4.80
C ASP A 31 -5.19 24.38 4.66
N PHE A 32 -5.78 25.57 4.79
CA PHE A 32 -7.24 25.76 4.69
C PHE A 32 -7.76 25.97 3.25
N PHE A 33 -6.94 26.45 2.32
CA PHE A 33 -7.39 26.82 0.96
C PHE A 33 -7.12 25.75 -0.12
N ALA A 34 -6.34 24.71 0.19
CA ALA A 34 -6.04 23.64 -0.76
C ALA A 34 -7.28 22.83 -1.23
N PRO A 35 -8.26 22.49 -0.36
CA PRO A 35 -9.48 21.78 -0.78
C PRO A 35 -10.32 22.58 -1.77
N GLU A 36 -10.34 23.90 -1.62
CA GLU A 36 -11.18 24.80 -2.42
C GLU A 36 -10.67 24.95 -3.85
N PHE A 37 -9.35 24.90 -4.02
CA PHE A 37 -8.70 24.90 -5.32
C PHE A 37 -8.86 23.55 -6.06
N LEU A 38 -8.93 22.44 -5.32
CA LEU A 38 -9.25 21.12 -5.87
C LEU A 38 -10.65 21.08 -6.51
N TYR A 39 -11.63 21.82 -5.97
CA TYR A 39 -12.98 21.92 -6.55
C TYR A 39 -12.98 22.61 -7.92
N LEU A 40 -12.19 23.68 -8.10
CA LEU A 40 -12.05 24.36 -9.39
C LEU A 40 -11.30 23.49 -10.42
N LEU A 41 -10.24 22.79 -9.99
CA LEU A 41 -9.48 21.88 -10.84
C LEU A 41 -10.31 20.67 -11.28
N ALA A 42 -11.16 20.12 -10.39
CA ALA A 42 -12.07 19.02 -10.72
C ALA A 42 -13.04 19.38 -11.86
N TRP A 43 -13.34 20.67 -12.07
CA TRP A 43 -14.29 21.12 -13.08
C TRP A 43 -13.69 21.53 -14.43
N MET A 44 -12.39 21.82 -14.46
CA MET A 44 -11.68 22.21 -15.69
C MET A 44 -11.88 21.26 -16.88
N PRO A 45 -11.96 19.92 -16.72
CA PRO A 45 -12.25 19.00 -17.83
C PRO A 45 -13.68 19.14 -18.36
N PHE A 46 -14.65 19.43 -17.50
CA PHE A 46 -16.09 19.43 -17.80
C PHE A 46 -16.56 20.73 -18.45
N LEU A 47 -15.93 21.86 -18.09
CA LEU A 47 -16.17 23.16 -18.73
C LEU A 47 -15.73 23.20 -20.20
N ARG A 48 -14.91 22.23 -20.65
CA ARG A 48 -14.34 22.16 -22.00
C ARG A 48 -14.95 21.10 -22.93
N ALA A 49 -15.86 20.23 -22.47
CA ALA A 49 -16.47 19.22 -23.33
C ALA A 49 -17.43 19.85 -24.38
N GLN A 50 -17.17 19.66 -25.69
CA GLN A 50 -17.83 20.42 -26.76
C GLN A 50 -19.06 19.77 -27.45
N LYS A 51 -19.47 18.49 -27.21
CA LYS A 51 -20.69 17.88 -27.82
C LYS A 51 -21.28 16.70 -27.00
N PRO A 52 -22.57 16.28 -27.16
CA PRO A 52 -23.84 16.96 -27.42
C PRO A 52 -24.78 16.99 -26.19
N TRP A 53 -24.27 16.86 -24.96
CA TRP A 53 -25.07 16.64 -23.74
C TRP A 53 -25.60 17.93 -23.07
N LYS A 54 -25.91 18.96 -23.88
CA LYS A 54 -26.07 20.35 -23.43
C LYS A 54 -27.39 20.71 -22.73
N SER A 55 -28.48 19.94 -22.83
CA SER A 55 -29.79 20.55 -22.54
C SER A 55 -30.14 20.70 -21.05
N TRP A 56 -29.88 19.72 -20.19
CA TRP A 56 -30.31 19.77 -18.77
C TRP A 56 -29.16 19.67 -17.76
N TYR A 57 -28.11 18.92 -18.09
CA TYR A 57 -27.05 18.58 -17.12
C TYR A 57 -26.06 19.72 -16.86
N LYS A 58 -25.68 20.47 -17.90
CA LYS A 58 -24.84 21.66 -17.73
C LYS A 58 -25.56 22.76 -16.91
N PRO A 59 -26.84 23.09 -17.16
CA PRO A 59 -27.62 23.93 -16.27
C PRO A 59 -27.72 23.41 -14.84
N PHE A 60 -27.97 22.11 -14.65
CA PHE A 60 -28.03 21.48 -13.33
C PHE A 60 -26.71 21.64 -12.56
N LEU A 61 -25.59 21.29 -13.18
CA LEU A 61 -24.26 21.48 -12.60
C LEU A 61 -23.95 22.96 -12.30
N LEU A 62 -24.31 23.89 -13.19
CA LEU A 62 -24.16 25.32 -12.95
C LEU A 62 -25.07 25.83 -11.81
N SER A 63 -26.25 25.23 -11.63
CA SER A 63 -27.18 25.59 -10.54
C SER A 63 -26.67 25.20 -9.16
N LEU A 64 -25.72 24.25 -9.07
CA LEU A 64 -25.08 23.88 -7.81
C LEU A 64 -24.02 24.91 -7.37
N ILE A 65 -23.48 25.75 -8.28
CA ILE A 65 -22.41 26.71 -7.98
C ILE A 65 -22.84 27.81 -7.01
N ILE A 66 -24.08 28.31 -7.13
CA ILE A 66 -24.57 29.42 -6.28
C ILE A 66 -24.78 28.96 -4.82
N PRO A 67 -25.52 27.86 -4.55
CA PRO A 67 -25.58 27.28 -3.21
C PRO A 67 -24.20 27.00 -2.62
N GLN A 68 -23.26 26.49 -3.43
CA GLN A 68 -21.90 26.19 -2.99
C GLN A 68 -21.12 27.43 -2.55
N PHE A 69 -21.21 28.54 -3.29
CA PHE A 69 -20.57 29.79 -2.90
C PHE A 69 -21.16 30.34 -1.58
N ILE A 70 -22.48 30.17 -1.40
CA ILE A 70 -23.16 30.51 -0.15
C ILE A 70 -22.68 29.61 1.00
N PHE A 71 -22.56 28.29 0.79
CA PHE A 71 -22.05 27.36 1.80
C PHE A 71 -20.58 27.63 2.17
N MET A 72 -19.74 27.99 1.20
CA MET A 72 -18.34 28.36 1.43
C MET A 72 -18.22 29.69 2.21
N LEU A 73 -19.03 30.69 1.86
CA LEU A 73 -19.11 31.96 2.61
C LEU A 73 -19.62 31.75 4.05
N LEU A 74 -20.63 30.90 4.24
CA LEU A 74 -21.15 30.56 5.56
C LEU A 74 -20.13 29.76 6.37
N HIS A 75 -19.38 28.84 5.74
CA HIS A 75 -18.30 28.11 6.40
C HIS A 75 -17.19 29.07 6.87
N TYR A 76 -16.80 30.01 6.02
CA TYR A 76 -15.84 31.07 6.35
C TYR A 76 -16.30 31.95 7.52
N GLN A 77 -17.61 32.27 7.59
CA GLN A 77 -18.15 33.13 8.65
C GLN A 77 -18.38 32.41 9.99
N ILE A 78 -18.71 31.11 9.97
CA ILE A 78 -19.23 30.41 11.16
C ILE A 78 -18.24 29.34 11.66
N HIS A 79 -17.16 29.05 10.92
CA HIS A 79 -16.22 27.96 11.20
C HIS A 79 -16.89 26.59 11.45
N ALA A 80 -18.10 26.40 10.92
CA ALA A 80 -18.87 25.18 11.18
C ALA A 80 -18.44 24.06 10.24
N ALA A 81 -17.85 23.00 10.81
CA ALA A 81 -17.37 21.82 10.08
C ALA A 81 -18.46 21.16 9.21
N TYR A 82 -19.73 21.20 9.62
CA TYR A 82 -20.86 20.60 8.90
C TYR A 82 -21.12 21.20 7.51
N LEU A 83 -20.82 22.49 7.32
CA LEU A 83 -21.01 23.17 6.01
C LEU A 83 -20.02 22.64 4.95
N SER A 84 -18.84 22.16 5.37
CA SER A 84 -17.87 21.52 4.48
C SER A 84 -18.35 20.15 3.98
N VAL A 85 -19.11 19.41 4.79
CA VAL A 85 -19.67 18.08 4.46
C VAL A 85 -20.77 18.20 3.45
N VAL A 86 -21.71 19.10 3.73
CA VAL A 86 -22.83 19.36 2.83
C VAL A 86 -22.31 19.82 1.48
N SER A 87 -21.28 20.68 1.47
CA SER A 87 -20.58 21.05 0.26
C SER A 87 -20.01 19.82 -0.45
N LEU A 88 -19.15 19.02 0.20
CA LEU A 88 -18.56 17.81 -0.38
C LEU A 88 -19.61 16.86 -0.96
N ILE A 89 -20.70 16.61 -0.25
CA ILE A 89 -21.81 15.76 -0.72
C ILE A 89 -22.42 16.37 -1.99
N LEU A 90 -22.73 17.66 -1.99
CA LEU A 90 -23.31 18.36 -3.15
C LEU A 90 -22.36 18.40 -4.36
N TRP A 91 -21.03 18.38 -4.16
CA TRP A 91 -20.06 18.33 -5.26
C TRP A 91 -19.86 16.90 -5.78
N PHE A 92 -19.54 15.97 -4.89
CA PHE A 92 -19.06 14.64 -5.27
C PHE A 92 -20.19 13.67 -5.59
N VAL A 93 -21.35 13.74 -4.91
CA VAL A 93 -22.44 12.79 -5.15
C VAL A 93 -23.01 12.93 -6.56
N PRO A 94 -23.36 14.13 -7.07
CA PRO A 94 -23.87 14.25 -8.44
C PRO A 94 -22.83 13.85 -9.51
N LEU A 95 -21.56 14.17 -9.29
CA LEU A 95 -20.46 13.76 -10.17
C LEU A 95 -20.24 12.25 -10.15
N ALA A 96 -20.31 11.63 -8.97
CA ALA A 96 -20.21 10.19 -8.79
C ALA A 96 -21.38 9.47 -9.46
N ILE A 97 -22.62 9.93 -9.22
CA ILE A 97 -23.83 9.38 -9.88
C ILE A 97 -23.69 9.50 -11.40
N TRP A 98 -23.28 10.65 -11.91
CA TRP A 98 -23.06 10.82 -13.35
C TRP A 98 -21.97 9.88 -13.88
N GLY A 99 -20.84 9.78 -13.17
CA GLY A 99 -19.76 8.86 -13.50
C GLY A 99 -20.24 7.41 -13.54
N LEU A 100 -21.07 7.00 -12.58
CA LEU A 100 -21.70 5.68 -12.53
C LEU A 100 -22.66 5.46 -13.70
N VAL A 101 -23.49 6.45 -14.07
CA VAL A 101 -24.40 6.34 -15.22
C VAL A 101 -23.61 6.23 -16.53
N VAL A 102 -22.55 7.03 -16.71
CA VAL A 102 -21.68 6.96 -17.90
C VAL A 102 -20.96 5.61 -17.95
N PHE A 103 -20.42 5.17 -16.81
CA PHE A 103 -19.78 3.87 -16.68
C PHE A 103 -20.77 2.73 -17.00
N ALA A 104 -21.98 2.76 -16.45
CA ALA A 104 -23.01 1.76 -16.69
C ALA A 104 -23.41 1.70 -18.17
N ARG A 105 -23.65 2.86 -18.81
CA ARG A 105 -23.97 2.93 -20.25
C ARG A 105 -22.83 2.42 -21.12
N TRP A 106 -21.59 2.77 -20.79
CA TRP A 106 -20.41 2.28 -21.50
C TRP A 106 -20.29 0.76 -21.39
N ASN A 107 -20.44 0.20 -20.18
CA ASN A 107 -20.45 -1.24 -19.96
C ASN A 107 -21.59 -1.94 -20.70
N PHE A 108 -22.80 -1.38 -20.67
CA PHE A 108 -23.95 -1.92 -21.40
C PHE A 108 -23.68 -2.00 -22.91
N ARG A 109 -23.01 -0.99 -23.49
CA ARG A 109 -22.57 -1.06 -24.89
C ARG A 109 -21.53 -2.17 -25.09
N MET A 110 -20.51 -2.23 -24.24
CA MET A 110 -19.43 -3.22 -24.37
C MET A 110 -19.94 -4.66 -24.29
N VAL A 111 -20.85 -4.98 -23.36
CA VAL A 111 -21.35 -6.36 -23.21
C VAL A 111 -22.19 -6.85 -24.39
N GLN A 112 -22.66 -5.96 -25.26
CA GLN A 112 -23.35 -6.32 -26.51
C GLN A 112 -22.38 -6.65 -27.65
N GLU A 113 -21.11 -6.26 -27.53
CA GLU A 113 -20.10 -6.44 -28.58
C GLU A 113 -19.30 -7.74 -28.34
N ARG A 114 -19.31 -8.68 -29.31
CA ARG A 114 -18.54 -9.94 -29.23
C ARG A 114 -17.05 -9.71 -28.98
N GLU A 115 -16.48 -8.67 -29.58
CA GLU A 115 -15.07 -8.30 -29.44
C GLU A 115 -14.70 -7.90 -28.00
N ALA A 116 -15.65 -7.33 -27.24
CA ALA A 116 -15.44 -7.01 -25.83
C ALA A 116 -15.28 -8.27 -24.98
N TRP A 117 -16.09 -9.30 -25.25
CA TRP A 117 -16.01 -10.59 -24.56
C TRP A 117 -14.74 -11.36 -24.91
N LEU A 118 -14.31 -11.35 -26.18
CA LEU A 118 -13.04 -11.96 -26.59
C LEU A 118 -11.84 -11.25 -25.93
N ALA A 119 -11.87 -9.92 -25.87
CA ALA A 119 -10.85 -9.14 -25.18
C ALA A 119 -10.84 -9.44 -23.68
N LEU A 120 -12.02 -9.51 -23.05
CA LEU A 120 -12.17 -9.83 -21.63
C LEU A 120 -11.65 -11.24 -21.32
N LEU A 121 -12.03 -12.25 -22.12
CA LEU A 121 -11.56 -13.62 -21.94
C LEU A 121 -10.02 -13.71 -22.00
N SER A 122 -9.41 -13.09 -23.02
CA SER A 122 -7.94 -13.07 -23.16
C SER A 122 -7.26 -12.40 -21.96
N ALA A 123 -7.78 -11.26 -21.52
CA ALA A 123 -7.25 -10.52 -20.39
C ALA A 123 -7.43 -11.28 -19.07
N THR A 124 -8.60 -11.89 -18.85
CA THR A 124 -8.91 -12.68 -17.67
C THR A 124 -8.01 -13.91 -17.58
N ILE A 125 -7.77 -14.63 -18.68
CA ILE A 125 -6.83 -15.78 -18.68
C ILE A 125 -5.43 -15.32 -18.23
N ALA A 126 -4.92 -14.23 -18.80
CA ALA A 126 -3.61 -13.69 -18.43
C ALA A 126 -3.54 -13.31 -16.95
N TRP A 127 -4.50 -12.52 -16.47
CA TRP A 127 -4.47 -11.98 -15.12
C TRP A 127 -4.81 -13.03 -14.05
N VAL A 128 -5.69 -13.99 -14.31
CA VAL A 128 -5.96 -15.11 -13.39
C VAL A 128 -4.73 -15.99 -13.25
N LEU A 129 -4.09 -16.39 -14.36
CA LEU A 129 -2.82 -17.14 -14.30
C LEU A 129 -1.75 -16.35 -13.55
N PHE A 130 -1.67 -15.03 -13.79
CA PHE A 130 -0.75 -14.14 -13.08
C PHE A 130 -1.04 -14.07 -11.57
N ALA A 131 -2.30 -14.13 -11.12
CA ALA A 131 -2.64 -14.17 -9.69
C ALA A 131 -2.01 -15.38 -8.98
N PHE A 132 -1.96 -16.54 -9.64
CA PHE A 132 -1.35 -17.77 -9.10
C PHE A 132 0.19 -17.76 -9.12
N THR A 133 0.82 -16.67 -9.55
CA THR A 133 2.27 -16.50 -9.45
C THR A 133 2.69 -15.93 -8.10
N TYR A 134 1.78 -15.27 -7.37
CA TYR A 134 2.09 -14.68 -6.07
C TYR A 134 2.24 -15.74 -4.99
N PRO A 135 3.32 -15.71 -4.19
CA PRO A 135 3.43 -16.57 -3.02
C PRO A 135 2.20 -16.45 -2.09
N PRO A 136 1.71 -17.56 -1.49
CA PRO A 136 2.32 -18.88 -1.44
C PRO A 136 2.08 -19.77 -2.69
N MET A 137 1.47 -19.26 -3.76
CA MET A 137 1.17 -20.05 -4.96
C MET A 137 2.43 -20.39 -5.77
N VAL A 138 2.40 -21.50 -6.51
CA VAL A 138 3.61 -22.14 -7.07
C VAL A 138 4.04 -21.66 -8.45
N LEU A 139 3.27 -20.79 -9.14
CA LEU A 139 3.52 -20.46 -10.55
C LEU A 139 4.46 -19.27 -10.77
N GLY A 140 5.26 -18.87 -9.77
CA GLY A 140 6.11 -17.66 -9.80
C GLY A 140 6.84 -17.41 -11.13
N PRO A 141 7.66 -18.35 -11.64
CA PRO A 141 8.38 -18.21 -12.91
C PRO A 141 7.48 -17.96 -14.13
N GLY A 142 6.23 -18.46 -14.11
CA GLY A 142 5.24 -18.24 -15.15
C GLY A 142 4.88 -16.76 -15.35
N ALA A 143 5.10 -15.91 -14.35
CA ALA A 143 4.91 -14.46 -14.46
C ALA A 143 5.67 -13.82 -15.63
N LEU A 144 6.79 -14.41 -16.05
CA LEU A 144 7.60 -13.94 -17.17
C LEU A 144 6.91 -14.06 -18.55
N VAL A 145 5.80 -14.80 -18.63
CA VAL A 145 5.06 -15.05 -19.89
C VAL A 145 3.53 -14.93 -19.76
N PHE A 146 2.95 -14.99 -18.56
CA PHE A 146 1.49 -15.02 -18.40
C PHE A 146 0.77 -13.72 -18.78
N LEU A 147 1.46 -12.58 -18.89
CA LEU A 147 0.86 -11.32 -19.35
C LEU A 147 0.84 -11.18 -20.88
N VAL A 148 1.46 -12.10 -21.63
CA VAL A 148 1.48 -12.10 -23.10
C VAL A 148 0.08 -12.01 -23.72
N PRO A 149 -0.95 -12.78 -23.30
CA PRO A 149 -2.29 -12.68 -23.89
C PRO A 149 -2.95 -11.31 -23.66
N TRP A 150 -2.77 -10.72 -22.47
CA TRP A 150 -3.26 -9.37 -22.17
C TRP A 150 -2.57 -8.32 -23.05
N ILE A 151 -1.26 -8.39 -23.21
CA ILE A 151 -0.51 -7.46 -24.07
C ILE A 151 -0.89 -7.64 -25.55
N ILE A 152 -1.09 -8.88 -26.04
CA ILE A 152 -1.59 -9.12 -27.41
C ILE A 152 -2.99 -8.51 -27.59
N MET A 153 -3.86 -8.68 -26.59
CA MET A 153 -5.19 -8.05 -26.57
C MET A 153 -5.06 -6.52 -26.67
N LEU A 154 -4.16 -5.90 -25.89
CA LEU A 154 -3.88 -4.45 -25.98
C LEU A 154 -3.39 -4.01 -27.37
N HIS A 155 -2.79 -4.88 -28.18
CA HIS A 155 -2.39 -4.55 -29.54
C HIS A 155 -3.51 -4.68 -30.57
N ARG A 156 -4.37 -5.68 -30.42
CA ARG A 156 -5.37 -6.05 -31.43
C ARG A 156 -6.72 -5.38 -31.22
N SER A 157 -7.10 -5.14 -29.97
CA SER A 157 -8.42 -4.60 -29.64
C SER A 157 -8.51 -3.09 -29.87
N SER A 158 -9.74 -2.62 -30.06
CA SER A 158 -10.08 -1.20 -30.01
C SER A 158 -9.76 -0.63 -28.62
N LYS A 159 -9.64 0.69 -28.51
CA LYS A 159 -9.35 1.35 -27.23
C LYS A 159 -10.41 1.00 -26.18
N ASP A 160 -11.70 1.06 -26.54
CA ASP A 160 -12.78 0.84 -25.59
C ASP A 160 -12.80 -0.62 -25.12
N HIS A 161 -12.67 -1.58 -26.05
CA HIS A 161 -12.58 -3.01 -25.71
C HIS A 161 -11.40 -3.33 -24.80
N ALA A 162 -10.22 -2.76 -25.07
CA ALA A 162 -9.03 -2.99 -24.28
C ALA A 162 -9.13 -2.44 -22.85
N LEU A 163 -9.72 -1.25 -22.68
CA LEU A 163 -9.93 -0.65 -21.35
C LEU A 163 -11.02 -1.39 -20.58
N PHE A 164 -12.12 -1.78 -21.24
CA PHE A 164 -13.18 -2.60 -20.65
C PHE A 164 -12.64 -3.94 -20.15
N ALA A 165 -11.94 -4.67 -21.03
CA ALA A 165 -11.34 -5.95 -20.70
C ALA A 165 -10.31 -5.83 -19.57
N THR A 166 -9.45 -4.81 -19.60
CA THR A 166 -8.45 -4.59 -18.55
C THR A 166 -9.10 -4.28 -17.21
N PHE A 167 -10.13 -3.43 -17.18
CA PHE A 167 -10.82 -3.09 -15.92
C PHE A 167 -11.41 -4.33 -15.26
N TRP A 168 -12.23 -5.11 -15.99
CA TRP A 168 -12.93 -6.25 -15.41
C TRP A 168 -12.02 -7.45 -15.13
N SER A 169 -11.03 -7.71 -15.97
CA SER A 169 -10.02 -8.75 -15.66
C SER A 169 -9.15 -8.37 -14.46
N ALA A 170 -8.81 -7.09 -14.29
CA ALA A 170 -8.12 -6.61 -13.10
C ALA A 170 -9.00 -6.75 -11.85
N ILE A 171 -10.31 -6.49 -11.92
CA ILE A 171 -11.24 -6.76 -10.82
C ILE A 171 -11.15 -8.23 -10.41
N ILE A 172 -11.22 -9.16 -11.37
CA ILE A 172 -11.14 -10.60 -11.10
C ILE A 172 -9.78 -10.96 -10.47
N PHE A 173 -8.68 -10.43 -10.99
CA PHE A 173 -7.35 -10.61 -10.42
C PHE A 173 -7.25 -10.13 -8.97
N HIS A 174 -7.73 -8.93 -8.69
CA HIS A 174 -7.72 -8.36 -7.35
C HIS A 174 -8.62 -9.16 -6.40
N TRP A 175 -9.74 -9.70 -6.88
CA TRP A 175 -10.54 -10.65 -6.11
C TRP A 175 -9.75 -11.90 -5.71
N VAL A 176 -9.04 -12.53 -6.65
CA VAL A 176 -8.18 -13.70 -6.33
C VAL A 176 -7.06 -13.32 -5.35
N MET A 177 -6.49 -12.13 -5.48
CA MET A 177 -5.40 -11.66 -4.63
C MET A 177 -5.83 -11.23 -3.22
N TYR A 178 -7.01 -10.63 -3.10
CA TYR A 178 -7.46 -9.87 -1.93
C TYR A 178 -8.81 -10.33 -1.35
N PHE A 179 -9.31 -11.52 -1.74
CA PHE A 179 -10.56 -12.06 -1.17
C PHE A 179 -10.56 -12.08 0.37
N TRP A 180 -9.37 -12.21 0.98
CA TRP A 180 -9.18 -12.22 2.43
C TRP A 180 -9.55 -10.90 3.12
N ILE A 181 -9.69 -9.79 2.39
CA ILE A 181 -10.16 -8.51 2.96
C ILE A 181 -11.57 -8.64 3.55
N ILE A 182 -12.40 -9.56 3.04
CA ILE A 182 -13.71 -9.86 3.62
C ILE A 182 -13.59 -10.30 5.09
N ASN A 183 -12.48 -10.94 5.49
CA ASN A 183 -12.27 -11.34 6.88
C ASN A 183 -11.98 -10.16 7.81
N VAL A 184 -11.36 -9.10 7.29
CA VAL A 184 -11.05 -7.87 8.01
C VAL A 184 -12.33 -7.07 8.20
N ALA A 185 -13.13 -6.94 7.14
CA ALA A 185 -14.33 -6.13 7.12
C ALA A 185 -15.56 -6.78 7.80
N LYS A 186 -15.42 -7.60 8.85
CA LYS A 186 -16.55 -8.31 9.49
C LYS A 186 -17.40 -7.43 10.42
N VAL A 187 -17.02 -6.19 10.63
CA VAL A 187 -17.70 -5.23 11.51
C VAL A 187 -18.51 -4.25 10.65
N GLY A 188 -19.82 -4.49 10.52
CA GLY A 188 -20.74 -3.58 9.82
C GLY A 188 -21.82 -4.28 8.97
N PRO A 189 -22.74 -3.52 8.34
CA PRO A 189 -23.76 -4.08 7.47
C PRO A 189 -23.15 -4.78 6.25
N PRO A 190 -23.52 -6.04 5.93
CA PRO A 190 -22.90 -6.82 4.86
C PRO A 190 -22.88 -6.12 3.49
N LEU A 191 -23.93 -5.38 3.16
CA LEU A 191 -24.02 -4.66 1.89
C LEU A 191 -22.97 -3.54 1.78
N ILE A 192 -22.71 -2.81 2.87
CA ILE A 192 -21.70 -1.73 2.89
C ILE A 192 -20.31 -2.32 2.75
N ILE A 193 -20.05 -3.45 3.43
CA ILE A 193 -18.79 -4.18 3.35
C ILE A 193 -18.53 -4.64 1.91
N ILE A 194 -19.51 -5.31 1.29
CA ILE A 194 -19.38 -5.80 -0.09
C ILE A 194 -19.15 -4.63 -1.06
N ALA A 195 -19.89 -3.53 -0.90
CA ALA A 195 -19.72 -2.34 -1.72
C ALA A 195 -18.34 -1.70 -1.53
N GLY A 196 -17.85 -1.60 -0.30
CA GLY A 196 -16.52 -1.08 0.03
C GLY A 196 -15.39 -1.93 -0.53
N VAL A 197 -15.49 -3.26 -0.40
CA VAL A 197 -14.54 -4.20 -0.99
C VAL A 197 -14.55 -4.07 -2.51
N PHE A 198 -15.72 -4.02 -3.15
CA PHE A 198 -15.80 -3.81 -4.60
C PHE A 198 -15.18 -2.47 -5.03
N LEU A 199 -15.45 -1.38 -4.29
CA LEU A 199 -14.87 -0.07 -4.58
C LEU A 199 -13.34 -0.09 -4.44
N LEU A 200 -12.80 -0.79 -3.44
CA LEU A 200 -11.37 -0.99 -3.28
C LEU A 200 -10.76 -1.75 -4.47
N MET A 201 -11.41 -2.82 -4.94
CA MET A 201 -10.97 -3.54 -6.14
C MET A 201 -11.03 -2.65 -7.39
N ALA A 202 -12.07 -1.81 -7.51
CA ALA A 202 -12.20 -0.85 -8.59
C ALA A 202 -11.09 0.23 -8.55
N TYR A 203 -10.74 0.70 -7.35
CA TYR A 203 -9.61 1.60 -7.13
C TYR A 203 -8.28 0.97 -7.57
N PHE A 204 -8.00 -0.29 -7.21
CA PHE A 204 -6.79 -0.95 -7.69
C PHE A 204 -6.81 -1.19 -9.21
N SER A 205 -7.96 -1.60 -9.75
CA SER A 205 -8.15 -1.83 -11.19
C SER A 205 -7.99 -0.55 -12.01
N PHE A 206 -8.25 0.62 -11.43
CA PHE A 206 -8.00 1.91 -12.08
C PHE A 206 -6.54 2.09 -12.48
N PHE A 207 -5.57 1.70 -11.64
CA PHE A 207 -4.14 1.80 -11.99
C PHE A 207 -3.79 0.92 -13.20
N TYR A 208 -4.43 -0.24 -13.34
CA TYR A 208 -4.25 -1.15 -14.47
C TYR A 208 -4.83 -0.55 -15.75
N VAL A 209 -6.00 0.11 -15.65
CA VAL A 209 -6.60 0.87 -16.75
C VAL A 209 -5.72 2.05 -17.17
N VAL A 210 -5.07 2.76 -16.23
CA VAL A 210 -4.10 3.82 -16.53
C VAL A 210 -2.91 3.25 -17.30
N GLY A 211 -2.37 2.10 -16.87
CA GLY A 211 -1.32 1.39 -17.60
C GLY A 211 -1.74 0.99 -19.01
N ALA A 212 -2.87 0.30 -19.16
CA ALA A 212 -3.41 -0.09 -20.47
C ALA A 212 -3.68 1.13 -21.37
N TRP A 213 -4.24 2.21 -20.81
CA TRP A 213 -4.46 3.44 -21.54
C TRP A 213 -3.15 4.02 -22.07
N PHE A 214 -2.11 4.06 -21.24
CA PHE A 214 -0.78 4.53 -21.65
C PHE A 214 -0.20 3.65 -22.77
N TYR A 215 -0.29 2.33 -22.63
CA TYR A 215 0.12 1.39 -23.67
C TYR A 215 -0.54 1.68 -25.01
N LEU A 216 -1.86 1.91 -25.00
CA LEU A 216 -2.64 2.24 -26.19
C LEU A 216 -2.24 3.59 -26.81
N GLN A 217 -1.72 4.53 -26.01
CA GLN A 217 -1.14 5.76 -26.55
C GLN A 217 0.17 5.47 -27.28
N LEU A 218 1.09 4.69 -26.67
CA LEU A 218 2.39 4.34 -27.27
C LEU A 218 2.24 3.60 -28.61
N ARG A 219 1.18 2.82 -28.80
CA ARG A 219 0.87 2.15 -30.08
C ARG A 219 0.59 3.12 -31.24
N GLN A 220 0.22 4.37 -30.96
CA GLN A 220 -0.19 5.32 -32.00
C GLN A 220 0.99 5.71 -32.90
N ARG A 221 0.69 6.00 -34.19
CA ARG A 221 1.71 6.32 -35.20
C ARG A 221 2.69 7.42 -34.77
N ARG A 222 2.23 8.39 -33.98
CA ARG A 222 3.02 9.52 -33.47
C ARG A 222 4.15 9.14 -32.50
N PHE A 223 4.06 7.96 -31.89
CA PHE A 223 5.07 7.45 -30.97
C PHE A 223 5.83 6.24 -31.52
N LYS A 224 5.71 5.94 -32.82
CA LYS A 224 6.39 4.79 -33.44
C LYS A 224 7.92 4.77 -33.27
N LYS A 225 8.54 5.93 -33.06
CA LYS A 225 9.99 6.06 -32.82
C LYS A 225 10.39 5.70 -31.38
N ILE A 226 9.42 5.65 -30.47
CA ILE A 226 9.64 5.36 -29.06
C ILE A 226 9.30 3.89 -28.81
N PRO A 227 10.28 3.04 -28.45
CA PRO A 227 10.02 1.62 -28.27
C PRO A 227 9.17 1.40 -27.02
N ALA A 228 7.89 1.03 -27.22
CA ALA A 228 6.99 0.64 -26.14
C ALA A 228 7.57 -0.50 -25.27
N LEU A 229 8.40 -1.35 -25.89
CA LEU A 229 9.19 -2.41 -25.25
C LEU A 229 10.02 -1.89 -24.06
N VAL A 230 10.55 -0.67 -24.14
CA VAL A 230 11.42 -0.10 -23.11
C VAL A 230 10.62 0.80 -22.17
N LEU A 231 9.80 1.72 -22.69
CA LEU A 231 9.15 2.72 -21.83
C LEU A 231 8.03 2.16 -20.95
N PHE A 232 7.27 1.19 -21.45
CA PHE A 232 6.09 0.70 -20.73
C PHE A 232 6.43 0.05 -19.38
N PRO A 233 7.46 -0.83 -19.28
CA PRO A 233 7.90 -1.37 -18.00
C PRO A 233 8.24 -0.30 -16.94
N PHE A 234 9.03 0.72 -17.28
CA PHE A 234 9.39 1.78 -16.34
C PHE A 234 8.20 2.64 -15.94
N LEU A 235 7.28 2.91 -16.87
CA LEU A 235 6.06 3.63 -16.53
C LEU A 235 5.19 2.83 -15.57
N TRP A 236 4.99 1.54 -15.81
CA TRP A 236 4.21 0.71 -14.91
C TRP A 236 4.84 0.64 -13.51
N ALA A 237 6.16 0.49 -13.42
CA ALA A 237 6.87 0.59 -12.16
C ALA A 237 6.61 1.94 -11.47
N GLY A 238 6.61 3.05 -12.21
CA GLY A 238 6.22 4.36 -11.68
C GLY A 238 4.77 4.45 -11.21
N ILE A 239 3.82 3.78 -11.90
CA ILE A 239 2.42 3.66 -11.45
C ILE A 239 2.35 2.90 -10.11
N GLU A 240 3.13 1.83 -9.95
CA GLU A 240 3.21 1.07 -8.70
C GLU A 240 3.84 1.87 -7.55
N VAL A 241 4.86 2.68 -7.84
CA VAL A 241 5.42 3.64 -6.86
C VAL A 241 4.34 4.64 -6.43
N LEU A 242 3.63 5.26 -7.38
CA LEU A 242 2.56 6.21 -7.07
C LEU A 242 1.44 5.57 -6.24
N ARG A 243 1.11 4.30 -6.47
CA ARG A 243 0.14 3.53 -5.65
C ARG A 243 0.65 3.25 -4.24
N SER A 244 1.95 3.35 -4.01
CA SER A 244 2.60 3.16 -2.72
C SER A 244 2.73 4.47 -1.93
N TRP A 245 2.30 5.61 -2.48
CA TRP A 245 2.38 6.93 -1.86
C TRP A 245 1.01 7.45 -1.38
N GLY A 246 1.03 8.31 -0.37
CA GLY A 246 -0.15 8.99 0.17
C GLY A 246 -0.92 8.18 1.21
N GLN A 247 -2.02 8.73 1.72
CA GLN A 247 -2.76 8.16 2.86
C GLN A 247 -3.62 6.92 2.50
N VAL A 248 -3.82 6.67 1.20
CA VAL A 248 -4.50 5.47 0.67
C VAL A 248 -3.52 4.49 0.04
N SER A 249 -2.23 4.62 0.38
CA SER A 249 -1.17 3.77 -0.15
C SER A 249 -1.41 2.31 0.17
N PHE A 250 -1.11 1.43 -0.79
CA PHE A 250 -1.23 -0.01 -0.59
C PHE A 250 -0.16 -0.74 -1.39
N PRO A 251 1.10 -0.86 -0.90
CA PRO A 251 2.20 -1.51 -1.62
C PRO A 251 2.14 -3.05 -1.59
N TRP A 252 0.94 -3.61 -1.75
CA TRP A 252 0.72 -5.06 -1.88
C TRP A 252 0.43 -5.41 -3.34
N GLY A 253 0.85 -6.59 -3.79
CA GLY A 253 0.50 -7.13 -5.10
C GLY A 253 1.11 -6.36 -6.28
N HIS A 254 2.29 -5.74 -6.08
CA HIS A 254 3.13 -5.26 -7.19
C HIS A 254 3.64 -6.45 -8.00
N LEU A 255 3.78 -6.29 -9.32
CA LEU A 255 4.20 -7.39 -10.20
C LEU A 255 5.56 -7.98 -9.77
N GLY A 256 6.44 -7.17 -9.19
CA GLY A 256 7.76 -7.61 -8.71
C GLY A 256 7.76 -8.65 -7.59
N TYR A 257 6.63 -8.91 -6.91
CA TYR A 257 6.57 -9.83 -5.75
C TYR A 257 6.38 -11.32 -6.11
N VAL A 258 6.24 -11.65 -7.40
CA VAL A 258 5.82 -12.98 -7.88
C VAL A 258 6.88 -14.08 -7.75
N LEU A 259 8.16 -13.74 -7.55
CA LEU A 259 9.23 -14.75 -7.48
C LEU A 259 9.58 -15.18 -6.05
N GLY A 260 8.79 -14.76 -5.04
CA GLY A 260 9.15 -14.89 -3.62
C GLY A 260 9.33 -16.31 -3.09
N ASN A 261 8.79 -17.32 -3.78
CA ASN A 261 8.98 -18.72 -3.43
C ASN A 261 10.37 -19.27 -3.82
N HIS A 262 11.13 -18.57 -4.67
CA HIS A 262 12.41 -19.05 -5.19
C HIS A 262 13.55 -18.14 -4.76
N ILE A 263 14.29 -18.57 -3.73
CA ILE A 263 15.30 -17.72 -3.08
C ILE A 263 16.41 -17.25 -4.03
N ASN A 264 16.86 -18.11 -4.93
CA ASN A 264 17.88 -17.78 -5.93
C ASN A 264 17.35 -16.75 -6.94
N LEU A 265 16.04 -16.73 -7.24
CA LEU A 265 15.48 -15.81 -8.23
C LEU A 265 15.25 -14.41 -7.69
N VAL A 266 15.26 -14.20 -6.37
CA VAL A 266 14.95 -12.91 -5.75
C VAL A 266 16.18 -12.14 -5.26
N GLN A 267 17.39 -12.71 -5.32
CA GLN A 267 18.58 -12.06 -4.77
C GLN A 267 18.94 -10.72 -5.42
N THR A 268 18.59 -10.53 -6.69
CA THR A 268 18.81 -9.26 -7.42
C THR A 268 17.99 -8.09 -6.85
N LEU A 269 17.07 -8.36 -5.91
CA LEU A 269 16.37 -7.32 -5.15
C LEU A 269 17.33 -6.38 -4.40
N SER A 270 18.48 -6.89 -3.96
CA SER A 270 19.55 -6.07 -3.35
C SER A 270 20.11 -4.99 -4.28
N LEU A 271 19.92 -5.13 -5.60
CA LEU A 271 20.37 -4.18 -6.60
C LEU A 271 19.22 -3.32 -7.11
N LEU A 272 18.10 -3.96 -7.43
CA LEU A 272 17.02 -3.34 -8.22
C LEU A 272 15.78 -2.98 -7.41
N GLY A 273 15.60 -3.59 -6.24
CA GLY A 273 14.35 -3.54 -5.48
C GLY A 273 13.16 -4.17 -6.20
N VAL A 274 11.99 -4.14 -5.55
CA VAL A 274 10.74 -4.69 -6.10
C VAL A 274 10.35 -4.05 -7.44
N TYR A 275 10.49 -2.73 -7.59
CA TYR A 275 10.07 -2.02 -8.80
C TYR A 275 10.94 -2.36 -10.02
N GLY A 276 12.22 -2.69 -9.80
CA GLY A 276 13.04 -3.23 -10.87
C GLY A 276 12.60 -4.62 -11.33
N TYR A 277 12.09 -5.47 -10.43
CA TYR A 277 11.48 -6.75 -10.83
C TYR A 277 10.21 -6.54 -11.65
N THR A 278 9.38 -5.56 -11.30
CA THR A 278 8.24 -5.14 -12.13
C THR A 278 8.70 -4.81 -13.56
N VAL A 279 9.80 -4.07 -13.71
CA VAL A 279 10.38 -3.76 -15.02
C VAL A 279 10.80 -5.03 -15.76
N LEU A 280 11.52 -5.94 -15.11
CA LEU A 280 12.00 -7.20 -15.71
C LEU A 280 10.84 -8.09 -16.19
N ILE A 281 9.80 -8.23 -15.38
CA ILE A 281 8.62 -9.06 -15.70
C ILE A 281 7.88 -8.51 -16.92
N LEU A 282 7.62 -7.20 -16.96
CA LEU A 282 6.94 -6.59 -18.10
C LEU A 282 7.81 -6.60 -19.36
N PHE A 283 9.11 -6.36 -19.22
CA PHE A 283 10.05 -6.46 -20.32
C PHE A 283 10.04 -7.86 -20.94
N SER A 284 10.09 -8.91 -20.12
CA SER A 284 10.02 -10.31 -20.59
C SER A 284 8.75 -10.58 -21.41
N ASN A 285 7.58 -10.21 -20.87
CA ASN A 285 6.30 -10.40 -21.56
C ASN A 285 6.23 -9.59 -22.87
N LEU A 286 6.73 -8.36 -22.89
CA LEU A 286 6.77 -7.52 -24.09
C LEU A 286 7.75 -8.04 -25.14
N ALA A 287 8.89 -8.58 -24.73
CA ALA A 287 9.87 -9.18 -25.63
C ALA A 287 9.29 -10.40 -26.35
N VAL A 288 8.55 -11.25 -25.64
CA VAL A 288 7.81 -12.37 -26.25
C VAL A 288 6.77 -11.87 -27.25
N VAL A 289 5.99 -10.84 -26.91
CA VAL A 289 5.03 -10.25 -27.85
C VAL A 289 5.72 -9.65 -29.08
N TYR A 290 6.86 -8.99 -28.88
CA TYR A 290 7.68 -8.44 -29.96
C TYR A 290 8.20 -9.56 -30.89
N ALA A 291 8.65 -10.68 -30.32
CA ALA A 291 9.08 -11.86 -31.06
C ALA A 291 7.97 -12.36 -32.01
N ILE A 292 6.75 -12.51 -31.49
CA ILE A 292 5.58 -12.98 -32.23
C ILE A 292 5.19 -11.99 -33.33
N GLN A 293 5.10 -10.70 -33.01
CA GLN A 293 4.62 -9.68 -33.97
C GLN A 293 5.63 -9.35 -35.07
N LYS A 294 6.92 -9.37 -34.75
CA LYS A 294 8.00 -9.05 -35.70
C LYS A 294 8.61 -10.29 -36.34
N LYS A 295 8.12 -11.49 -36.02
CA LYS A 295 8.67 -12.77 -36.47
C LYS A 295 10.18 -12.88 -36.17
N LYS A 296 10.58 -12.45 -34.97
CA LYS A 296 11.97 -12.45 -34.49
C LYS A 296 12.12 -13.49 -33.36
N PRO A 297 12.27 -14.78 -33.69
CA PRO A 297 12.11 -15.88 -32.72
C PRO A 297 13.12 -15.86 -31.58
N TRP A 298 14.31 -15.27 -31.78
CA TRP A 298 15.32 -15.17 -30.72
C TRP A 298 14.86 -14.40 -29.48
N PHE A 299 13.89 -13.48 -29.60
CA PHE A 299 13.30 -12.81 -28.44
C PHE A 299 12.40 -13.74 -27.60
N LEU A 300 11.99 -14.91 -28.11
CA LEU A 300 11.29 -15.93 -27.30
C LEU A 300 12.19 -16.54 -26.22
N LEU A 301 13.50 -16.42 -26.36
CA LEU A 301 14.46 -16.89 -25.35
C LEU A 301 14.60 -15.91 -24.17
N SER A 302 14.08 -14.68 -24.26
CA SER A 302 14.26 -13.68 -23.20
C SER A 302 13.75 -14.11 -21.82
N PRO A 303 12.60 -14.80 -21.67
CA PRO A 303 12.16 -15.26 -20.34
C PRO A 303 13.13 -16.27 -19.73
N VAL A 304 13.64 -17.20 -20.55
CA VAL A 304 14.58 -18.24 -20.11
C VAL A 304 15.92 -17.63 -19.75
N LEU A 305 16.47 -16.75 -20.59
CA LEU A 305 17.72 -16.05 -20.32
C LEU A 305 17.64 -15.18 -19.07
N LEU A 306 16.51 -14.48 -18.88
CA LEU A 306 16.27 -13.68 -17.67
C LEU A 306 16.21 -14.57 -16.43
N LEU A 307 15.50 -15.69 -16.49
CA LEU A 307 15.41 -16.64 -15.38
C LEU A 307 16.78 -17.24 -15.03
N LEU A 308 17.56 -17.66 -16.04
CA LEU A 308 18.92 -18.15 -15.85
C LEU A 308 19.83 -17.07 -15.26
N GLY A 309 19.74 -15.83 -15.72
CA GLY A 309 20.51 -14.70 -15.19
C GLY A 309 20.19 -14.41 -13.74
N LEU A 310 18.89 -14.37 -13.38
CA LEU A 310 18.45 -14.20 -11.98
C LEU A 310 18.95 -15.36 -11.10
N TYR A 311 18.78 -16.60 -11.58
CA TYR A 311 19.22 -17.80 -10.86
C TYR A 311 20.73 -17.83 -10.65
N ALA A 312 21.52 -17.53 -11.69
CA ALA A 312 22.97 -17.50 -11.63
C ALA A 312 23.47 -16.41 -10.67
N HIS A 313 22.93 -15.18 -10.78
CA HIS A 313 23.26 -14.10 -9.86
C HIS A 313 22.91 -14.45 -8.41
N GLY A 314 21.73 -15.01 -8.17
CA GLY A 314 21.33 -15.33 -6.82
C GLY A 314 22.09 -16.49 -6.20
N THR A 315 22.45 -17.51 -6.98
CA THR A 315 23.32 -18.59 -6.51
C THR A 315 24.70 -18.03 -6.14
N TRP A 316 25.30 -17.23 -7.03
CA TRP A 316 26.58 -16.55 -6.77
C TRP A 316 26.55 -15.70 -5.49
N ARG A 317 25.47 -14.92 -5.28
CA ARG A 317 25.34 -14.07 -4.10
C ARG A 317 25.19 -14.89 -2.82
N ILE A 318 24.34 -15.92 -2.85
CA ILE A 318 24.11 -16.78 -1.68
C ILE A 318 25.41 -17.47 -1.26
N ASP A 319 26.17 -17.99 -2.22
CA ASP A 319 27.42 -18.70 -1.93
C ASP A 319 28.52 -17.77 -1.39
N ARG A 320 28.55 -16.50 -1.80
CA ARG A 320 29.56 -15.52 -1.36
C ARG A 320 29.22 -14.76 -0.09
N GLU A 321 27.95 -14.52 0.17
CA GLU A 321 27.48 -13.72 1.30
C GLU A 321 26.94 -14.58 2.46
N ALA A 322 27.09 -15.91 2.38
CA ALA A 322 26.80 -16.79 3.51
C ALA A 322 27.69 -16.42 4.72
N GLU A 323 27.07 -15.88 5.75
CA GLU A 323 27.62 -15.66 7.11
C GLU A 323 28.84 -14.71 7.21
N ILE A 324 28.59 -13.41 7.02
CA ILE A 324 29.65 -12.37 7.12
C ILE A 324 29.82 -11.81 8.56
N SER A 325 28.86 -12.01 9.48
CA SER A 325 28.92 -11.44 10.85
C SER A 325 29.07 -12.53 11.92
N THR A 326 30.03 -12.34 12.83
CA THR A 326 30.19 -13.16 14.04
C THR A 326 29.29 -12.70 15.19
N GLU A 327 28.78 -11.47 15.15
CA GLU A 327 27.87 -10.95 16.19
C GLU A 327 26.45 -11.44 15.92
N THR A 328 25.86 -12.09 16.94
CA THR A 328 24.52 -12.66 16.88
C THR A 328 23.71 -12.21 18.09
N MET A 329 22.40 -12.09 17.91
CA MET A 329 21.44 -11.89 19.00
C MET A 329 20.53 -13.12 19.10
N LYS A 330 20.45 -13.75 20.27
CA LYS A 330 19.52 -14.88 20.48
C LYS A 330 18.13 -14.36 20.83
N ILE A 331 17.16 -14.63 19.96
CA ILE A 331 15.80 -14.11 20.08
C ILE A 331 14.83 -15.28 20.30
N SER A 332 13.88 -15.10 21.21
CA SER A 332 12.73 -15.99 21.39
C SER A 332 11.45 -15.27 21.00
N MET A 333 10.74 -15.77 19.98
CA MET A 333 9.45 -15.23 19.55
C MET A 333 8.32 -16.08 20.09
N VAL A 334 7.39 -15.45 20.82
CA VAL A 334 6.25 -16.11 21.45
C VAL A 334 5.02 -15.92 20.57
N GLN A 335 4.47 -17.02 20.06
CA GLN A 335 3.23 -17.05 19.30
C GLN A 335 2.11 -17.63 20.17
N PRO A 336 1.28 -16.78 20.80
CA PRO A 336 0.23 -17.23 21.71
C PRO A 336 -1.04 -17.71 20.99
N SER A 337 -1.20 -17.42 19.68
CA SER A 337 -2.39 -17.77 18.89
C SER A 337 -3.70 -17.36 19.58
N ILE A 338 -3.81 -16.09 19.95
CA ILE A 338 -5.00 -15.47 20.56
C ILE A 338 -6.02 -15.16 19.46
N SER A 339 -7.29 -15.46 19.71
CA SER A 339 -8.39 -15.24 18.75
C SER A 339 -8.68 -13.75 18.53
N GLN A 340 -8.91 -13.33 17.29
CA GLN A 340 -9.24 -11.93 16.97
C GLN A 340 -10.71 -11.58 17.18
N THR A 341 -11.61 -12.57 17.22
CA THR A 341 -13.07 -12.34 17.13
C THR A 341 -13.79 -12.27 18.47
N ASN A 342 -13.08 -12.44 19.59
CA ASN A 342 -13.70 -12.51 20.90
C ASN A 342 -14.05 -11.10 21.41
N LYS A 343 -15.20 -10.98 22.10
CA LYS A 343 -15.59 -9.72 22.74
C LYS A 343 -14.61 -9.35 23.85
N TRP A 344 -14.15 -8.10 23.83
CA TRP A 344 -13.32 -7.51 24.87
C TRP A 344 -14.07 -7.52 26.21
N THR A 345 -13.62 -8.37 27.13
CA THR A 345 -14.14 -8.49 28.50
C THR A 345 -12.97 -8.68 29.45
N LYS A 346 -13.15 -8.36 30.74
CA LYS A 346 -12.12 -8.60 31.75
C LYS A 346 -11.69 -10.08 31.79
N ASN A 347 -12.66 -11.01 31.76
CA ASN A 347 -12.37 -12.45 31.73
C ASN A 347 -11.54 -12.85 30.50
N TYR A 348 -11.83 -12.24 29.35
CA TYR A 348 -11.03 -12.48 28.15
C TYR A 348 -9.61 -11.96 28.31
N PHE A 349 -9.43 -10.72 28.78
CA PHE A 349 -8.12 -10.15 29.09
C PHE A 349 -7.32 -11.06 30.04
N ASP A 350 -7.91 -11.45 31.17
CA ASP A 350 -7.28 -12.30 32.18
C ASP A 350 -6.85 -13.65 31.57
N SER A 351 -7.69 -14.24 30.71
CA SER A 351 -7.38 -15.51 30.02
C SER A 351 -6.22 -15.37 29.02
N VAL A 352 -6.15 -14.26 28.29
CA VAL A 352 -5.06 -13.97 27.34
C VAL A 352 -3.76 -13.79 28.10
N MET A 353 -3.76 -12.98 29.16
CA MET A 353 -2.57 -12.75 29.97
C MET A 353 -2.12 -14.04 30.66
N ALA A 354 -3.02 -14.83 31.24
CA ALA A 354 -2.68 -16.13 31.86
C ALA A 354 -2.02 -17.08 30.84
N LYS A 355 -2.55 -17.17 29.63
CA LYS A 355 -1.96 -17.98 28.56
C LYS A 355 -0.58 -17.48 28.14
N THR A 356 -0.42 -16.17 27.97
CA THR A 356 0.85 -15.54 27.62
C THR A 356 1.92 -15.83 28.68
N TRP A 357 1.58 -15.64 29.96
CA TRP A 357 2.50 -15.89 31.07
C TRP A 357 2.85 -17.37 31.21
N ALA A 358 1.90 -18.29 31.03
CA ALA A 358 2.19 -19.72 31.03
C ALA A 358 3.24 -20.11 29.98
N ILE A 359 3.25 -19.46 28.81
CA ILE A 359 4.29 -19.69 27.79
C ILE A 359 5.62 -19.09 28.24
N LEU A 360 5.62 -17.85 28.73
CA LEU A 360 6.83 -17.15 29.20
C LEU A 360 7.52 -17.88 30.36
N ASP A 361 6.74 -18.52 31.23
CA ASP A 361 7.26 -19.28 32.38
C ASP A 361 8.00 -20.55 31.95
N THR A 362 7.72 -21.10 30.76
CA THR A 362 8.43 -22.26 30.21
C THR A 362 9.74 -21.91 29.50
N LEU A 363 10.01 -20.62 29.24
CA LEU A 363 11.23 -20.19 28.56
C LEU A 363 12.44 -20.27 29.49
N ASN A 364 13.51 -20.91 28.99
CA ASN A 364 14.84 -20.79 29.58
C ASN A 364 15.56 -19.56 29.01
N THR A 365 15.60 -18.50 29.81
CA THR A 365 16.09 -17.16 29.43
C THR A 365 17.59 -16.96 29.60
N ASP A 366 18.32 -17.91 30.19
CA ASP A 366 19.73 -17.72 30.58
C ASP A 366 20.66 -17.37 29.40
N SER A 367 20.27 -17.77 28.18
CA SER A 367 21.01 -17.51 26.95
C SER A 367 20.26 -16.62 25.94
N ILE A 368 19.06 -16.14 26.29
CA ILE A 368 18.20 -15.34 25.40
C ILE A 368 18.53 -13.87 25.61
N ASP A 369 18.78 -13.15 24.52
CA ASP A 369 19.01 -11.71 24.57
C ASP A 369 17.71 -10.90 24.59
N LEU A 370 16.68 -11.41 23.89
CA LEU A 370 15.38 -10.76 23.74
C LEU A 370 14.24 -11.77 23.59
N VAL A 371 13.18 -11.56 24.37
CA VAL A 371 11.87 -12.19 24.18
C VAL A 371 10.96 -11.22 23.42
N VAL A 372 10.32 -11.68 22.36
CA VAL A 372 9.42 -10.89 21.52
C VAL A 372 8.01 -11.46 21.60
N LEU A 373 7.06 -10.60 21.95
CA LEU A 373 5.63 -10.86 21.90
C LEU A 373 5.00 -10.07 20.73
N PRO A 374 3.90 -10.57 20.14
CA PRO A 374 3.30 -9.98 18.95
C PRO A 374 2.61 -8.64 19.23
N GLU A 375 2.12 -8.02 18.16
CA GLU A 375 1.24 -6.84 18.21
C GLU A 375 0.01 -7.13 19.07
N THR A 376 -0.34 -6.18 19.95
CA THR A 376 -1.49 -6.28 20.87
C THR A 376 -1.46 -7.54 21.76
N ALA A 377 -0.27 -7.96 22.19
CA ALA A 377 -0.09 -9.07 23.13
C ALA A 377 -0.62 -8.75 24.54
N ILE A 378 -0.51 -7.49 24.98
CA ILE A 378 -1.39 -6.95 26.03
C ILE A 378 -2.61 -6.41 25.29
N PRO A 379 -3.79 -7.02 25.44
CA PRO A 379 -4.83 -6.80 24.48
C PRO A 379 -5.76 -5.67 24.96
N ASP A 380 -5.14 -4.56 25.37
CA ASP A 380 -5.73 -3.31 25.88
C ASP A 380 -4.65 -2.20 25.99
N PHE A 381 -5.01 -1.03 26.51
CA PHE A 381 -4.11 0.06 26.83
C PHE A 381 -3.21 -0.27 28.02
N ILE A 382 -1.88 -0.21 27.84
CA ILE A 382 -0.93 -0.56 28.90
C ILE A 382 -1.09 0.31 30.16
N THR A 383 -1.48 1.59 29.98
CA THR A 383 -1.69 2.56 31.06
C THR A 383 -2.87 2.22 31.97
N LEU A 384 -3.81 1.39 31.51
CA LEU A 384 -4.90 0.85 32.35
C LEU A 384 -4.49 -0.38 33.16
N HIS A 385 -3.34 -0.98 32.83
CA HIS A 385 -2.85 -2.24 33.41
C HIS A 385 -1.43 -2.10 33.99
N PRO A 386 -1.20 -1.18 34.96
CA PRO A 386 0.12 -0.96 35.56
C PRO A 386 0.70 -2.21 36.24
N LYS A 387 -0.17 -3.15 36.65
CA LYS A 387 0.25 -4.46 37.19
C LYS A 387 0.96 -5.32 36.14
N GLU A 388 0.45 -5.34 34.91
CA GLU A 388 1.08 -6.10 33.82
C GLU A 388 2.37 -5.43 33.34
N GLU A 389 2.39 -4.10 33.24
CA GLU A 389 3.63 -3.34 32.98
C GLU A 389 4.70 -3.68 34.02
N PHE A 390 4.35 -3.62 35.31
CA PHE A 390 5.26 -3.98 36.40
C PHE A 390 5.71 -5.45 36.31
N ARG A 391 4.82 -6.37 35.94
CA ARG A 391 5.13 -7.79 35.80
C ARG A 391 6.14 -8.04 34.66
N PHE A 392 5.99 -7.39 33.51
CA PHE A 392 6.98 -7.44 32.43
C PHE A 392 8.32 -6.83 32.83
N LYS A 393 8.30 -5.67 33.50
CA LYS A 393 9.52 -5.05 34.03
C LYS A 393 10.24 -5.93 35.04
N ARG A 394 9.48 -6.59 35.93
CA ARG A 394 10.01 -7.57 36.89
C ARG A 394 10.56 -8.80 36.19
N TYR A 395 9.85 -9.34 35.20
CA TYR A 395 10.30 -10.50 34.41
C TYR A 395 11.64 -10.19 33.74
N ALA A 396 11.75 -9.06 33.03
CA ALA A 396 12.99 -8.62 32.39
C ALA A 396 14.16 -8.56 33.39
N ARG A 397 13.94 -7.95 34.56
CA ARG A 397 14.95 -7.84 35.62
C ARG A 397 15.35 -9.18 36.25
N GLN A 398 14.37 -10.01 36.63
CA GLN A 398 14.62 -11.27 37.34
C GLN A 398 15.26 -12.32 36.43
N ARG A 399 14.90 -12.32 35.15
CA ARG A 399 15.43 -13.23 34.14
C ARG A 399 16.64 -12.66 33.39
N ASN A 400 17.04 -11.42 33.69
CA ASN A 400 18.11 -10.68 33.01
C ASN A 400 18.01 -10.73 31.48
N VAL A 401 16.81 -10.51 30.94
CA VAL A 401 16.48 -10.59 29.50
C VAL A 401 15.69 -9.36 29.08
N ASP A 402 15.89 -8.87 27.86
CA ASP A 402 15.04 -7.81 27.32
C ASP A 402 13.72 -8.39 26.81
N VAL A 403 12.64 -7.59 26.83
CA VAL A 403 11.32 -8.02 26.38
C VAL A 403 10.70 -6.94 25.50
N LEU A 404 10.25 -7.30 24.30
CA LEU A 404 9.42 -6.47 23.44
C LEU A 404 7.98 -6.98 23.47
N VAL A 405 7.02 -6.11 23.78
CA VAL A 405 5.59 -6.46 23.83
C VAL A 405 4.72 -5.44 23.13
N GLY A 406 3.82 -5.89 22.26
CA GLY A 406 2.81 -5.03 21.63
C GLY A 406 1.65 -4.73 22.57
N ALA A 407 1.24 -3.47 22.65
CA ALA A 407 0.07 -3.02 23.43
C ALA A 407 -0.47 -1.70 22.86
N LEU A 408 -1.64 -1.26 23.32
CA LEU A 408 -2.15 0.06 22.98
C LEU A 408 -1.65 1.11 23.98
N ASN A 409 -1.59 2.37 23.55
CA ASN A 409 -1.35 3.51 24.42
C ASN A 409 -2.31 4.66 24.12
N TYR A 410 -2.43 5.62 25.03
CA TYR A 410 -3.15 6.85 24.75
C TYR A 410 -2.58 8.06 25.50
N ASP A 411 -2.70 9.24 24.88
CA ASP A 411 -2.38 10.53 25.48
C ASP A 411 -3.63 11.44 25.47
N ARG A 412 -3.88 12.18 26.57
CA ARG A 412 -5.06 13.06 26.71
C ARG A 412 -4.85 14.49 26.18
N ASN A 413 -4.02 14.63 25.15
CA ASN A 413 -3.65 15.90 24.52
C ASN A 413 -4.12 15.98 23.05
N GLY A 414 -5.16 15.21 22.69
CA GLY A 414 -5.70 15.19 21.34
C GLY A 414 -6.48 16.46 20.97
N PRO A 415 -6.58 16.80 19.67
CA PRO A 415 -7.41 17.91 19.23
C PRO A 415 -8.91 17.62 19.49
N PRO A 416 -9.73 18.65 19.75
CA PRO A 416 -11.19 18.51 19.74
C PRO A 416 -11.68 17.95 18.39
N PRO A 417 -12.79 17.19 18.36
CA PRO A 417 -13.72 16.94 19.46
C PRO A 417 -13.34 15.78 20.39
N ARG A 418 -12.29 15.01 20.08
CA ARG A 418 -11.99 13.73 20.76
C ARG A 418 -11.08 13.88 21.99
N GLY A 419 -10.16 14.85 22.00
CA GLY A 419 -9.32 15.14 23.18
C GLY A 419 -8.27 14.08 23.53
N VAL A 420 -8.21 12.97 22.80
CA VAL A 420 -7.33 11.82 23.07
C VAL A 420 -6.66 11.33 21.79
N HIS A 421 -5.36 11.05 21.86
CA HIS A 421 -4.63 10.33 20.83
C HIS A 421 -4.47 8.87 21.27
N TYR A 422 -4.91 7.94 20.44
CA TYR A 422 -4.67 6.51 20.64
C TYR A 422 -3.48 6.05 19.80
N TYR A 423 -2.67 5.13 20.31
CA TYR A 423 -1.51 4.58 19.61
C TYR A 423 -1.52 3.06 19.65
N ASN A 424 -1.09 2.46 18.55
CA ASN A 424 -0.66 1.06 18.50
C ASN A 424 0.86 1.05 18.70
N SER A 425 1.32 0.44 19.78
CA SER A 425 2.68 0.64 20.27
C SER A 425 3.40 -0.68 20.57
N ALA A 426 4.74 -0.63 20.50
CA ALA A 426 5.64 -1.67 20.98
C ALA A 426 6.43 -1.14 22.17
N PHE A 427 6.36 -1.86 23.29
CA PHE A 427 7.02 -1.49 24.55
C PHE A 427 8.24 -2.36 24.79
N TYR A 428 9.39 -1.72 24.96
CA TYR A 428 10.67 -2.37 25.21
C TYR A 428 11.04 -2.26 26.69
N PHE A 429 11.04 -3.41 27.36
CA PHE A 429 11.44 -3.58 28.74
C PHE A 429 12.87 -4.11 28.78
N SER A 430 13.73 -3.41 29.52
CA SER A 430 15.12 -3.81 29.70
C SER A 430 15.47 -3.92 31.18
N PRO A 431 16.38 -4.84 31.59
CA PRO A 431 16.82 -4.90 32.98
C PRO A 431 17.58 -3.62 33.40
N GLN A 432 18.38 -3.05 32.49
CA GLN A 432 19.27 -1.91 32.75
C GLN A 432 18.74 -0.56 32.24
N HIS A 433 17.90 -0.56 31.22
CA HIS A 433 17.41 0.67 30.59
C HIS A 433 15.98 1.05 31.04
N LYS A 434 15.61 2.31 30.83
CA LYS A 434 14.23 2.77 31.01
C LYS A 434 13.33 2.12 29.95
N LEU A 435 12.03 2.04 30.27
CA LEU A 435 11.00 1.64 29.30
C LEU A 435 11.09 2.56 28.08
N VAL A 436 11.16 1.97 26.90
CA VAL A 436 11.10 2.70 25.61
C VAL A 436 9.83 2.28 24.89
N GLU A 437 9.08 3.26 24.39
CA GLU A 437 7.90 3.05 23.55
C GLU A 437 8.25 3.37 22.10
N TYR A 438 7.90 2.47 21.19
CA TYR A 438 7.79 2.76 19.76
C TYR A 438 6.31 2.86 19.40
N ARG A 439 5.89 3.98 18.82
CA ARG A 439 4.52 4.21 18.34
C ARG A 439 4.48 3.97 16.83
N LYS A 440 3.56 3.12 16.37
CA LYS A 440 3.37 2.82 14.94
C LYS A 440 3.18 4.10 14.13
N GLN A 441 4.00 4.31 13.12
CA GLN A 441 4.00 5.47 12.24
C GLN A 441 3.07 5.29 11.03
N ARG A 442 3.07 4.10 10.39
CA ARG A 442 2.19 3.86 9.23
C ARG A 442 0.99 3.02 9.62
N LEU A 443 -0.14 3.72 9.66
CA LEU A 443 -1.44 3.16 10.00
C LEU A 443 -2.09 2.51 8.78
N VAL A 444 -2.85 1.44 9.03
CA VAL A 444 -3.63 0.76 7.98
C VAL A 444 -4.79 1.66 7.56
N PRO A 445 -4.86 2.10 6.27
CA PRO A 445 -5.93 2.94 5.79
C PRO A 445 -7.30 2.27 6.00
N PHE A 446 -8.28 3.05 6.44
CA PHE A 446 -9.67 2.66 6.71
C PHE A 446 -9.90 1.73 7.91
N SER A 447 -8.86 1.06 8.43
CA SER A 447 -8.97 0.19 9.61
C SER A 447 -8.42 0.85 10.87
N GLU A 448 -7.22 1.44 10.80
CA GLU A 448 -6.60 2.13 11.95
C GLU A 448 -6.73 3.65 11.89
N ARG A 449 -7.03 4.20 10.72
CA ARG A 449 -7.29 5.63 10.55
C ARG A 449 -8.05 5.86 9.25
N LEU A 450 -9.01 6.77 9.29
CA LEU A 450 -9.69 7.20 8.08
C LEU A 450 -8.76 8.13 7.27
N PRO A 451 -8.48 7.83 5.99
CA PRO A 451 -7.67 8.71 5.17
C PRO A 451 -8.31 10.10 5.03
N PHE A 452 -7.47 11.11 5.00
CA PHE A 452 -7.79 12.52 4.82
C PHE A 452 -8.62 13.13 5.96
N ASP A 453 -8.66 12.50 7.13
CA ASP A 453 -9.37 12.98 8.32
C ASP A 453 -8.91 14.35 8.84
N GLY A 454 -7.63 14.69 8.65
CA GLY A 454 -7.09 16.02 8.90
C GLY A 454 -7.46 17.07 7.83
N LEU A 455 -7.74 16.64 6.59
CA LEU A 455 -8.15 17.53 5.49
C LEU A 455 -9.67 17.71 5.41
N ILE A 456 -10.43 16.70 5.84
CA ILE A 456 -11.88 16.67 5.82
C ILE A 456 -12.33 16.41 7.26
N PRO A 457 -12.46 17.45 8.11
CA PRO A 457 -12.73 17.30 9.54
C PRO A 457 -13.99 16.49 9.86
N ALA A 458 -14.93 16.46 8.93
CA ALA A 458 -16.17 15.70 9.00
C ALA A 458 -15.99 14.18 9.13
N ILE A 459 -14.90 13.66 8.56
CA ILE A 459 -14.55 12.25 8.65
C ILE A 459 -14.28 11.86 10.11
N ASN A 460 -13.82 12.81 10.94
CA ASN A 460 -13.64 12.60 12.38
C ASN A 460 -14.96 12.41 13.16
N TYR A 461 -16.13 12.54 12.53
CA TYR A 461 -17.42 12.19 13.14
C TYR A 461 -17.92 10.80 12.72
N VAL A 462 -17.24 10.14 11.78
CA VAL A 462 -17.54 8.77 11.40
C VAL A 462 -16.80 7.84 12.34
N ASP A 463 -17.54 7.07 13.13
CA ASP A 463 -17.00 5.99 13.94
C ASP A 463 -17.37 4.66 13.27
N LEU A 464 -16.37 3.98 12.70
CA LEU A 464 -16.54 2.66 12.09
C LEU A 464 -16.31 1.52 13.09
N GLY A 465 -16.11 1.82 14.38
CA GLY A 465 -15.91 0.82 15.43
C GLY A 465 -14.50 0.23 15.49
N GLU A 466 -13.57 0.74 14.69
CA GLU A 466 -12.13 0.39 14.72
C GLU A 466 -11.29 1.64 15.09
N GLY A 467 -10.18 1.40 15.80
CA GLY A 467 -9.46 2.45 16.54
C GLY A 467 -8.96 3.57 15.65
N ASP A 468 -9.37 4.81 15.94
CA ASP A 468 -8.82 6.03 15.35
C ASP A 468 -7.44 6.33 15.94
N PHE A 469 -6.45 5.61 15.44
CA PHE A 469 -5.08 5.72 15.92
C PHE A 469 -4.40 6.97 15.34
N SER A 470 -3.45 7.48 16.12
CA SER A 470 -2.56 8.56 15.77
C SER A 470 -1.20 7.98 15.40
N PRO A 471 -0.56 8.48 14.32
CA PRO A 471 0.75 8.00 13.92
C PRO A 471 1.81 8.45 14.93
N GLY A 472 2.77 7.58 15.21
CA GLY A 472 4.02 7.94 15.88
C GLY A 472 4.94 8.78 15.01
N THR A 473 5.89 9.47 15.64
CA THR A 473 6.88 10.33 14.95
C THR A 473 8.33 9.94 15.24
N GLU A 474 8.57 9.12 16.26
CA GLU A 474 9.90 8.76 16.71
C GLU A 474 10.33 7.37 16.19
N LEU A 475 11.62 7.23 15.91
CA LEU A 475 12.27 5.97 15.55
C LEU A 475 13.38 5.69 16.58
N PRO A 476 13.06 5.09 17.74
CA PRO A 476 14.04 4.85 18.78
C PRO A 476 15.05 3.80 18.31
N LEU A 477 16.34 4.13 18.37
CA LEU A 477 17.41 3.15 18.21
C LEU A 477 17.73 2.54 19.58
N LEU A 478 17.35 1.28 19.76
CA LEU A 478 17.57 0.57 21.02
C LEU A 478 19.06 0.25 21.18
N SER A 479 19.63 0.65 22.33
CA SER A 479 21.08 0.64 22.59
C SER A 479 21.72 -0.75 22.47
N LYS A 480 21.01 -1.80 22.89
CA LYS A 480 21.49 -3.18 22.78
C LYS A 480 21.27 -3.67 21.34
N PHE A 481 22.37 -3.96 20.64
CA PHE A 481 22.43 -4.44 19.24
C PHE A 481 21.92 -3.47 18.15
N ALA A 482 21.53 -2.24 18.48
CA ALA A 482 21.14 -1.18 17.54
C ALA A 482 20.01 -1.59 16.58
N TRP A 483 18.76 -1.54 17.05
CA TRP A 483 17.59 -1.84 16.23
C TRP A 483 16.36 -1.01 16.63
N THR A 484 15.42 -0.90 15.69
CA THR A 484 14.13 -0.22 15.90
C THR A 484 12.99 -1.21 15.58
N PRO A 485 11.95 -1.30 16.43
CA PRO A 485 10.79 -2.14 16.16
C PRO A 485 10.02 -1.68 14.92
N SER A 486 9.26 -2.61 14.32
CA SER A 486 8.25 -2.32 13.31
C SER A 486 6.96 -3.06 13.66
N VAL A 487 5.81 -2.43 13.44
CA VAL A 487 4.50 -2.99 13.80
C VAL A 487 3.70 -3.31 12.54
N CYS A 488 3.33 -4.58 12.40
CA CYS A 488 2.38 -5.08 11.41
C CYS A 488 2.78 -4.70 9.98
N TYR A 489 1.86 -4.09 9.26
CA TYR A 489 1.98 -3.74 7.85
C TYR A 489 3.08 -2.70 7.54
N GLU A 490 3.65 -2.00 8.54
CA GLU A 490 4.74 -1.03 8.35
C GLU A 490 5.91 -1.58 7.53
N VAL A 491 6.30 -2.83 7.82
CA VAL A 491 7.42 -3.50 7.18
C VAL A 491 7.25 -3.65 5.67
N ILE A 492 6.02 -3.65 5.15
CA ILE A 492 5.83 -3.88 3.71
C ILE A 492 6.13 -2.64 2.86
N TYR A 493 6.27 -1.47 3.49
CA TYR A 493 6.61 -0.21 2.85
C TYR A 493 8.12 -0.14 2.55
N PRO A 494 8.53 -0.09 1.26
CA PRO A 494 9.94 -0.08 0.90
C PRO A 494 10.74 1.07 1.52
N ASP A 495 10.16 2.26 1.48
CA ASP A 495 10.73 3.51 1.97
C ASP A 495 10.86 3.53 3.49
N MET A 496 9.86 3.02 4.21
CA MET A 496 9.92 2.90 5.67
C MET A 496 11.06 1.99 6.13
N VAL A 497 11.27 0.84 5.48
CA VAL A 497 12.37 -0.06 5.84
C VAL A 497 13.73 0.58 5.53
N ARG A 498 13.86 1.34 4.44
CA ARG A 498 15.08 2.11 4.15
C ARG A 498 15.32 3.20 5.20
N GLU A 499 14.27 3.82 5.71
CA GLU A 499 14.37 4.79 6.80
C GLU A 499 14.87 4.14 8.09
N LEU A 500 14.33 2.98 8.48
CA LEU A 500 14.84 2.18 9.60
C LEU A 500 16.33 1.83 9.40
N VAL A 501 16.72 1.42 8.19
CA VAL A 501 18.12 1.18 7.84
C VAL A 501 19.00 2.41 8.06
N ARG A 502 18.50 3.62 7.72
CA ARG A 502 19.24 4.88 7.89
C ARG A 502 19.41 5.28 9.35
N THR A 503 18.58 4.80 10.28
CA THR A 503 18.76 5.07 11.73
C THR A 503 19.97 4.34 12.32
N GLY A 504 20.58 3.42 11.59
CA GLY A 504 21.65 2.54 12.09
C GLY A 504 21.15 1.17 12.55
N THR A 505 19.86 0.86 12.31
CA THR A 505 19.29 -0.45 12.60
C THR A 505 20.08 -1.58 11.93
N ARG A 506 20.37 -2.64 12.69
CA ARG A 506 21.13 -3.83 12.26
C ARG A 506 20.28 -5.09 12.08
N MET A 507 18.98 -5.02 12.39
CA MET A 507 18.00 -6.09 12.20
C MET A 507 16.58 -5.54 12.24
N ILE A 508 15.63 -6.17 11.55
CA ILE A 508 14.21 -5.82 11.64
C ILE A 508 13.54 -6.75 12.65
N ILE A 509 12.92 -6.18 13.69
CA ILE A 509 11.99 -6.91 14.55
C ILE A 509 10.59 -6.43 14.22
N ASN A 510 9.80 -7.29 13.58
CA ASN A 510 8.43 -7.01 13.22
C ASN A 510 7.47 -7.76 14.15
N ILE A 511 6.60 -7.04 14.86
CA ILE A 511 5.53 -7.63 15.66
C ILE A 511 4.20 -7.43 14.95
N THR A 512 3.32 -8.43 14.89
CA THR A 512 2.12 -8.34 14.04
C THR A 512 1.00 -9.27 14.49
N ASN A 513 -0.23 -8.89 14.16
CA ASN A 513 -1.41 -9.70 14.38
C ASN A 513 -2.11 -10.04 13.05
N ASP A 514 -1.65 -11.09 12.36
CA ASP A 514 -2.31 -11.59 11.14
C ASP A 514 -3.67 -12.30 11.39
N GLY A 515 -4.20 -12.27 12.63
CA GLY A 515 -5.50 -12.87 12.96
C GLY A 515 -6.64 -12.33 12.10
N TRP A 516 -6.53 -11.06 11.67
CA TRP A 516 -7.45 -10.37 10.77
C TRP A 516 -7.59 -11.05 9.40
N PHE A 517 -6.55 -11.72 8.90
CA PHE A 517 -6.56 -12.30 7.56
C PHE A 517 -7.19 -13.68 7.50
N GLY A 518 -7.34 -14.37 8.63
CA GLY A 518 -7.86 -15.72 8.68
C GLY A 518 -6.88 -16.79 8.15
N ARG A 519 -7.38 -18.03 8.01
CA ARG A 519 -6.68 -19.12 7.29
C ARG A 519 -6.75 -18.92 5.78
N THR A 520 -6.12 -17.86 5.28
CA THR A 520 -6.09 -17.49 3.86
C THR A 520 -4.66 -17.41 3.34
N THR A 521 -4.47 -16.93 2.11
CA THR A 521 -3.15 -16.70 1.52
C THR A 521 -2.44 -15.47 2.08
N ALA A 522 -3.16 -14.53 2.71
CA ALA A 522 -2.63 -13.24 3.11
C ALA A 522 -1.46 -13.32 4.12
N PRO A 523 -1.50 -14.15 5.18
CA PRO A 523 -0.35 -14.29 6.09
C PRO A 523 0.91 -14.78 5.37
N GLY A 524 0.76 -15.66 4.38
CA GLY A 524 1.88 -16.14 3.55
C GLY A 524 2.39 -15.09 2.57
N GLN A 525 1.49 -14.27 2.01
CA GLN A 525 1.86 -13.09 1.22
C GLN A 525 2.61 -12.08 2.09
N HIS A 526 2.10 -11.75 3.27
CA HIS A 526 2.70 -10.80 4.22
C HIS A 526 4.09 -11.25 4.67
N ALA A 527 4.25 -12.52 5.05
CA ALA A 527 5.55 -13.08 5.41
C ALA A 527 6.56 -13.05 4.24
N ASN A 528 6.10 -13.17 2.99
CA ASN A 528 6.95 -12.99 1.82
C ASN A 528 7.30 -11.53 1.55
N LEU A 529 6.38 -10.57 1.76
CA LEU A 529 6.73 -9.15 1.66
C LEU A 529 7.83 -8.78 2.65
N VAL A 530 7.78 -9.31 3.88
CA VAL A 530 8.87 -9.18 4.86
C VAL A 530 10.18 -9.77 4.36
N ARG A 531 10.13 -10.95 3.72
CA ARG A 531 11.30 -11.58 3.09
C ARG A 531 11.92 -10.70 2.00
N TYR A 532 11.12 -10.03 1.18
CA TYR A 532 11.64 -9.10 0.17
C TYR A 532 12.43 -7.97 0.83
N ARG A 533 11.86 -7.37 1.87
CA ARG A 533 12.46 -6.24 2.60
C ARG A 533 13.80 -6.61 3.22
N SER A 534 13.91 -7.84 3.70
CA SER A 534 15.16 -8.46 4.16
C SER A 534 16.22 -8.46 3.05
N ILE A 535 15.92 -9.01 1.87
CA ILE A 535 16.86 -9.16 0.76
C ILE A 535 17.24 -7.81 0.15
N GLU A 536 16.25 -6.95 -0.03
CA GLU A 536 16.39 -5.59 -0.57
C GLU A 536 17.35 -4.76 0.26
N ASN A 537 17.33 -4.92 1.58
CA ASN A 537 18.15 -4.14 2.49
C ASN A 537 19.37 -4.87 3.06
N GLY A 538 19.52 -6.16 2.76
CA GLY A 538 20.56 -6.99 3.37
C GLY A 538 20.38 -7.05 4.89
N MET A 539 19.14 -7.22 5.35
CA MET A 539 18.77 -7.07 6.75
C MET A 539 18.17 -8.38 7.28
N PRO A 540 18.71 -8.97 8.36
CA PRO A 540 18.08 -10.09 9.03
C PRO A 540 16.75 -9.65 9.68
N VAL A 541 15.81 -10.58 9.80
CA VAL A 541 14.46 -10.29 10.30
C VAL A 541 14.01 -11.33 11.32
N ALA A 542 13.48 -10.86 12.44
CA ALA A 542 12.65 -11.62 13.37
C ALA A 542 11.21 -11.12 13.27
N ARG A 543 10.31 -11.92 12.71
CA ARG A 543 8.89 -11.59 12.57
C ARG A 543 8.06 -12.40 13.57
N CYS A 544 7.44 -11.73 14.54
CA CYS A 544 6.65 -12.35 15.60
C CYS A 544 5.15 -12.08 15.38
N ALA A 545 4.41 -13.13 15.02
CA ALA A 545 2.97 -13.06 14.75
C ALA A 545 2.15 -13.56 15.95
N ASN A 546 0.94 -13.03 16.15
CA ASN A 546 -0.01 -13.60 17.12
C ASN A 546 -0.58 -14.96 16.64
N SER A 547 -1.31 -14.96 15.53
CA SER A 547 -1.89 -16.18 14.92
C SER A 547 -1.37 -16.45 13.50
N GLY A 548 -0.46 -15.60 13.02
CA GLY A 548 0.16 -15.67 11.69
C GLY A 548 1.37 -16.58 11.63
N ILE A 549 2.27 -16.28 10.69
CA ILE A 549 3.56 -16.99 10.54
C ILE A 549 4.63 -16.19 11.28
N SER A 550 5.10 -16.72 12.41
CA SER A 550 6.31 -16.21 13.06
C SER A 550 7.52 -16.84 12.37
N VAL A 551 8.51 -16.06 11.95
CA VAL A 551 9.63 -16.53 11.11
C VAL A 551 10.90 -15.72 11.31
N PHE A 552 12.04 -16.42 11.26
CA PHE A 552 13.36 -15.81 11.15
C PHE A 552 13.87 -15.86 9.71
N TYR A 553 14.28 -14.71 9.17
CA TYR A 553 14.99 -14.60 7.90
C TYR A 553 16.41 -14.07 8.12
N ASN A 554 17.41 -14.66 7.47
CA ASN A 554 18.73 -14.01 7.39
C ASN A 554 18.72 -12.84 6.41
N HIS A 555 19.85 -12.14 6.28
CA HIS A 555 20.00 -10.99 5.38
C HIS A 555 19.84 -11.32 3.87
N LEU A 556 19.86 -12.60 3.50
CA LEU A 556 19.60 -13.11 2.16
C LEU A 556 18.16 -13.61 1.99
N GLY A 557 17.30 -13.45 3.01
CA GLY A 557 15.92 -13.92 3.01
C GLY A 557 15.76 -15.44 3.14
N GLN A 558 16.78 -16.20 3.56
CA GLN A 558 16.66 -17.62 3.85
C GLN A 558 15.89 -17.81 5.16
N ASN A 559 14.89 -18.70 5.15
CA ASN A 559 14.11 -19.06 6.34
C ASN A 559 14.86 -20.13 7.12
N PHE A 560 15.15 -19.87 8.40
CA PHE A 560 15.76 -20.86 9.29
C PHE A 560 14.74 -21.61 10.16
N LYS A 561 13.73 -20.90 10.66
CA LYS A 561 12.75 -21.44 11.59
C LYS A 561 11.48 -20.60 11.53
N ASN A 562 10.34 -21.29 11.45
CA ASN A 562 9.02 -20.66 11.49
C ASN A 562 7.97 -21.51 12.20
N THR A 563 6.91 -20.85 12.64
CA THR A 563 5.67 -21.49 13.15
C THR A 563 4.68 -21.77 12.02
N LYS A 564 3.66 -22.56 12.32
CA LYS A 564 2.44 -22.68 11.51
C LYS A 564 1.39 -21.63 11.92
N LEU A 565 0.43 -21.38 11.05
CA LEU A 565 -0.74 -20.55 11.36
C LEU A 565 -1.54 -21.13 12.53
N TYR A 566 -1.92 -20.27 13.47
CA TYR A 566 -2.70 -20.62 14.67
C TYR A 566 -2.06 -21.72 15.55
N GLU A 567 -0.73 -21.82 15.54
CA GLU A 567 0.04 -22.70 16.44
C GLU A 567 0.38 -21.93 17.73
N VAL A 568 0.23 -22.55 18.91
CA VAL A 568 0.75 -21.99 20.17
C VAL A 568 2.18 -22.47 20.35
N LYS A 569 3.16 -21.57 20.24
CA LYS A 569 4.57 -21.97 20.24
C LYS A 569 5.51 -20.81 20.55
N ALA A 570 6.65 -21.12 21.19
CA ALA A 570 7.82 -20.25 21.19
C ALA A 570 8.89 -20.82 20.24
N ILE A 571 9.51 -19.95 19.44
CA ILE A 571 10.64 -20.33 18.59
C ILE A 571 11.85 -19.46 18.88
N GLU A 572 12.99 -20.12 19.06
CA GLU A 572 14.27 -19.48 19.33
C GLU A 572 15.25 -19.64 18.16
N HIS A 573 16.05 -18.61 17.90
CA HIS A 573 17.13 -18.62 16.93
C HIS A 573 18.21 -17.58 17.25
N HIS A 574 19.47 -17.87 16.87
CA HIS A 574 20.57 -16.91 16.89
C HIS A 574 20.55 -16.11 15.58
N LEU A 575 20.05 -14.89 15.64
CA LEU A 575 19.97 -14.01 14.47
C LEU A 575 21.31 -13.30 14.29
N GLN A 576 22.02 -13.60 13.20
CA GLN A 576 23.22 -12.86 12.81
C GLN A 576 22.85 -11.42 12.49
N LEU A 577 23.53 -10.47 13.13
CA LEU A 577 23.31 -9.05 12.88
C LEU A 577 23.84 -8.65 11.50
N ARG A 578 23.25 -7.60 10.92
CA ARG A 578 23.62 -7.10 9.61
C ARG A 578 25.12 -6.79 9.51
N PRO A 579 25.84 -7.40 8.55
CA PRO A 579 27.23 -7.07 8.27
C PRO A 579 27.39 -5.98 7.19
N THR A 580 26.43 -5.83 6.26
CA THR A 580 26.61 -4.99 5.05
C THR A 580 25.34 -4.29 4.59
N THR A 581 25.49 -3.21 3.80
CA THR A 581 24.39 -2.48 3.15
C THR A 581 24.30 -2.86 1.67
N THR A 582 23.08 -2.95 1.11
CA THR A 582 22.86 -3.23 -0.31
C THR A 582 22.92 -1.96 -1.16
N LEU A 583 23.03 -2.11 -2.48
CA LEU A 583 22.91 -0.98 -3.41
C LEU A 583 21.50 -0.36 -3.32
N TYR A 584 20.46 -1.18 -3.30
CA TYR A 584 19.08 -0.72 -3.21
C TYR A 584 18.81 0.09 -1.93
N SER A 585 19.37 -0.28 -0.77
CA SER A 585 19.26 0.55 0.43
C SER A 585 19.81 1.96 0.24
N LYS A 586 20.83 2.14 -0.62
CA LYS A 586 21.48 3.44 -0.85
C LYS A 586 20.76 4.30 -1.88
N ILE A 587 20.22 3.70 -2.94
CA ILE A 587 19.66 4.44 -4.08
C ILE A 587 18.14 4.33 -4.23
N GLY A 588 17.48 3.49 -3.43
CA GLY A 588 16.07 3.13 -3.59
C GLY A 588 15.13 4.34 -3.62
N ASP A 589 15.32 5.31 -2.73
CA ASP A 589 14.51 6.54 -2.69
C ASP A 589 14.60 7.33 -4.00
N ALA A 590 15.82 7.47 -4.55
CA ALA A 590 16.04 8.18 -5.81
C ALA A 590 15.42 7.42 -7.00
N VAL A 591 15.57 6.08 -7.04
CA VAL A 591 14.98 5.26 -8.09
C VAL A 591 13.45 5.37 -8.08
N GLU A 592 12.83 5.26 -6.90
CA GLU A 592 11.38 5.39 -6.75
C GLU A 592 10.89 6.78 -7.18
N ALA A 593 11.56 7.85 -6.76
CA ALA A 593 11.25 9.20 -7.19
C ALA A 593 11.35 9.37 -8.71
N ILE A 594 12.43 8.89 -9.33
CA ILE A 594 12.62 8.94 -10.80
C ILE A 594 11.49 8.21 -11.52
N LEU A 595 11.13 7.01 -11.07
CA LEU A 595 10.03 6.23 -11.66
C LEU A 595 8.68 6.95 -11.54
N ALA A 596 8.38 7.52 -10.37
CA ALA A 596 7.16 8.27 -10.12
C ALA A 596 7.08 9.53 -11.01
N TYR A 597 8.14 10.34 -11.04
CA TYR A 597 8.19 11.54 -11.90
C TYR A 597 8.17 11.19 -13.38
N PHE A 598 8.81 10.09 -13.78
CA PHE A 598 8.75 9.60 -15.15
C PHE A 598 7.32 9.22 -15.55
N ALA A 599 6.58 8.52 -14.69
CA ALA A 599 5.18 8.18 -14.94
C ALA A 599 4.30 9.44 -15.02
N LEU A 600 4.41 10.36 -14.06
CA LEU A 600 3.65 11.61 -14.06
C LEU A 600 3.97 12.49 -15.28
N GLY A 601 5.25 12.70 -15.57
CA GLY A 601 5.72 13.48 -16.71
C GLY A 601 5.25 12.89 -18.04
N SER A 602 5.27 11.57 -18.18
CA SER A 602 4.77 10.86 -19.36
C SER A 602 3.26 11.04 -19.55
N LEU A 603 2.48 10.98 -18.46
CA LEU A 603 1.03 11.24 -18.48
C LEU A 603 0.74 12.68 -18.93
N ILE A 604 1.42 13.67 -18.33
CA ILE A 604 1.27 15.09 -18.65
C ILE A 604 1.63 15.35 -20.12
N LEU A 605 2.76 14.84 -20.59
CA LEU A 605 3.22 15.01 -21.96
C LEU A 605 2.20 14.47 -22.97
N ILE A 606 1.63 13.29 -22.71
CA ILE A 606 0.59 12.72 -23.57
C ILE A 606 -0.66 13.60 -23.61
N MET A 607 -1.09 14.13 -22.47
CA MET A 607 -2.25 15.02 -22.39
C MET A 607 -2.02 16.33 -23.15
N LEU A 608 -0.83 16.91 -23.05
CA LEU A 608 -0.45 18.13 -23.77
C LEU A 608 -0.37 17.92 -25.28
N LEU A 609 0.24 16.82 -25.73
CA LEU A 609 0.33 16.49 -27.16
C LEU A 609 -1.03 16.24 -27.79
N LYS A 610 -2.02 15.76 -27.03
CA LYS A 610 -3.40 15.62 -27.52
C LYS A 610 -4.07 16.99 -27.70
N ARG A 611 -3.86 17.93 -26.78
CA ARG A 611 -4.44 19.30 -26.83
C ARG A 611 -4.01 20.09 -28.06
N ARG A 612 -2.77 19.93 -28.55
CA ARG A 612 -2.29 20.63 -29.76
C ARG A 612 -3.05 20.26 -31.04
N LYS A 613 -3.81 19.17 -31.04
CA LYS A 613 -4.56 18.70 -32.22
C LYS A 613 -6.03 19.14 -32.22
N ASP A 614 -6.59 19.44 -31.05
CA ASP A 614 -7.98 19.90 -30.88
C ASP A 614 -8.09 21.44 -30.87
N ALA A 615 -6.96 22.15 -30.92
CA ALA A 615 -6.95 23.59 -31.18
C ALA A 615 -7.28 23.82 -32.66
N PRO A 616 -8.32 24.61 -33.01
CA PRO A 616 -8.55 24.99 -34.39
C PRO A 616 -7.30 25.69 -34.92
N LYS A 617 -6.85 25.28 -36.12
CA LYS A 617 -5.76 25.93 -36.85
C LYS A 617 -6.08 27.39 -37.12
#